data_AF-A0A522UU93-F1
#
_entry.id   AF-A0A522UU93-F1
#
_cell.length_a   1.000
_cell.length_b   1.000
_cell.length_c   1.000
_cell.angle_alpha   90.00
_cell.angle_beta   90.00
_cell.angle_gamma   90.00
#
_symmetry.space_group_name_H-M   'P 1'
#
loop_
_entity.id
_entity.type
_entity.pdbx_description
1 polymer ?
#
loop_
_entity_poly.entity_id
_entity_poly.type
_entity_poly.pdbx_seq_one_letter_code
_entity_poly.pdbx_strand_id
1 'polypeptide(L)'
;MKRIFDTFSSWMNAVTFAEAGEFETARQMMPTPKKGNNQLTWFDRIFMSVTFAEAGLPEEAVEIMNLKPVKNYGSSDFLETIGLKGIRITYGTMPIEAIL
;
A
#
# COMPACT_ATOMS: atom_id res chain seq x y z
N MET A 1 16.82 -12.77 14.38
CA MET A 1 16.07 -13.89 13.77
C MET A 1 14.66 -14.06 14.31
N LYS A 2 14.45 -14.26 15.63
CA LYS A 2 13.11 -14.48 16.23
C LYS A 2 12.01 -13.55 15.69
N ARG A 3 12.23 -12.23 15.73
CA ARG A 3 11.25 -11.22 15.25
C ARG A 3 10.89 -11.29 13.76
N ILE A 4 11.84 -11.70 12.91
CA ILE A 4 11.58 -11.86 11.47
C ILE A 4 10.65 -13.04 11.26
N PHE A 5 10.89 -14.14 11.98
CA PHE A 5 10.04 -15.32 11.97
C PHE A 5 8.64 -15.02 12.53
N ASP A 6 8.55 -14.20 13.58
CA ASP A 6 7.27 -13.77 14.16
C ASP A 6 6.45 -12.95 13.14
N THR A 7 7.09 -12.01 12.44
CA THR A 7 6.44 -11.17 11.42
C THR A 7 5.95 -12.01 10.24
N PHE A 8 6.80 -12.94 9.78
CA PHE A 8 6.45 -13.85 8.70
C PHE A 8 5.26 -14.75 9.10
N SER A 9 5.24 -15.26 10.33
CA SER A 9 4.13 -16.07 10.84
C SER A 9 2.83 -15.26 10.88
N SER A 10 2.88 -13.99 11.30
CA SER A 10 1.72 -13.09 11.24
C SER A 10 1.20 -12.89 9.82
N TRP A 11 2.08 -12.66 8.84
CA TRP A 11 1.66 -12.56 7.43
C TRP A 11 0.95 -13.83 6.96
N MET A 12 1.56 -15.00 7.17
CA MET A 12 0.99 -16.26 6.67
C MET A 12 -0.34 -16.58 7.34
N ASN A 13 -0.50 -16.29 8.64
CA ASN A 13 -1.76 -16.47 9.33
C ASN A 13 -2.83 -15.53 8.78
N ALA A 14 -2.53 -14.24 8.63
CA ALA A 14 -3.46 -13.27 8.06
C ALA A 14 -3.90 -13.67 6.64
N VAL A 15 -2.99 -14.16 5.79
CA VAL A 15 -3.30 -14.71 4.47
C VAL A 15 -4.26 -15.88 4.57
N THR A 16 -3.93 -16.89 5.39
CA THR A 16 -4.73 -18.11 5.52
C THR A 16 -6.16 -17.81 5.95
N PHE A 17 -6.35 -16.92 6.93
CA PHE A 17 -7.69 -16.54 7.38
C PHE A 17 -8.43 -15.65 6.37
N ALA A 18 -7.72 -14.79 5.64
CA ALA A 18 -8.33 -13.99 4.58
C ALA A 18 -8.85 -14.89 3.46
N GLU A 19 -8.06 -15.87 3.01
CA GLU A 19 -8.47 -16.87 2.02
C GLU A 19 -9.62 -17.76 2.50
N ALA A 20 -9.69 -18.03 3.80
CA ALA A 20 -10.80 -18.76 4.42
C ALA A 20 -12.09 -17.93 4.58
N GLY A 21 -12.08 -16.64 4.23
CA GLY A 21 -13.20 -15.72 4.42
C GLY A 21 -13.40 -15.24 5.88
N GLU A 22 -12.46 -15.59 6.77
CA GLU A 22 -12.45 -15.22 8.19
C GLU A 22 -11.74 -13.85 8.36
N PHE A 23 -12.33 -12.81 7.80
CA PHE A 23 -11.67 -11.52 7.60
C PHE A 23 -11.33 -10.78 8.90
N GLU A 24 -12.20 -10.83 9.89
CA GLU A 24 -11.95 -10.23 11.20
C GLU A 24 -10.75 -10.90 11.89
N THR A 25 -10.68 -12.23 11.79
CA THR A 25 -9.55 -13.02 12.30
C THR A 25 -8.27 -12.70 11.53
N ALA A 26 -8.34 -12.57 10.21
CA ALA A 26 -7.21 -12.16 9.38
C ALA A 26 -6.65 -10.79 9.80
N ARG A 27 -7.53 -9.81 10.07
CA ARG A 27 -7.16 -8.46 10.49
C ARG A 27 -6.45 -8.46 11.85
N GLN A 28 -6.89 -9.32 12.77
CA GLN A 28 -6.24 -9.49 14.08
C GLN A 28 -4.87 -10.17 14.01
N MET A 29 -4.65 -11.01 12.99
CA MET A 29 -3.39 -11.73 12.77
C MET A 29 -2.34 -10.89 12.03
N MET A 30 -2.70 -9.71 11.54
CA MET A 30 -1.77 -8.80 10.87
C MET A 30 -0.56 -8.46 11.75
N PRO A 31 0.59 -8.13 11.13
CA PRO A 31 1.76 -7.68 11.88
C PRO A 31 1.44 -6.49 12.77
N THR A 32 1.98 -6.47 13.98
CA THR A 32 1.83 -5.30 14.85
C THR A 32 2.90 -4.24 14.54
N PRO A 33 2.55 -2.94 14.62
CA PRO A 33 3.53 -1.86 14.45
C PRO A 33 4.69 -1.98 15.46
N LYS A 34 5.90 -1.60 15.03
CA LYS A 34 7.07 -1.59 15.93
C LYS A 34 6.83 -0.63 17.10
N LYS A 35 7.22 -1.04 18.32
CA LYS A 35 7.20 -0.16 19.52
C LYS A 35 7.82 1.21 19.21
N GLY A 36 7.03 2.27 19.35
CA GLY A 36 7.43 3.66 19.08
C GLY A 36 6.95 4.22 17.73
N ASN A 37 6.38 3.39 16.85
CA ASN A 37 5.76 3.83 15.60
C ASN A 37 4.37 3.19 15.50
N ASN A 38 3.32 4.01 15.39
CA ASN A 38 1.94 3.53 15.37
C ASN A 38 1.49 2.99 13.99
N GLN A 39 2.45 2.66 13.13
CA GLN A 39 2.23 2.34 11.73
C GLN A 39 2.98 1.08 11.30
N LEU A 40 2.31 0.26 10.49
CA LEU A 40 2.90 -0.83 9.72
C LEU A 40 4.08 -0.34 8.87
N THR A 41 5.06 -1.20 8.61
CA THR A 41 6.11 -0.87 7.64
C THR A 41 5.53 -0.79 6.23
N TRP A 42 6.25 -0.13 5.31
CA TRP A 42 5.82 -0.05 3.91
C TRP A 42 5.60 -1.43 3.28
N PHE A 43 6.48 -2.38 3.59
CA PHE A 43 6.37 -3.74 3.07
C PHE A 43 5.19 -4.50 3.68
N ASP A 44 4.94 -4.35 5.00
CA ASP A 44 3.75 -4.92 5.65
C ASP A 44 2.46 -4.43 5.00
N ARG A 45 2.40 -3.13 4.67
CA ARG A 45 1.21 -2.54 4.02
C ARG A 45 0.99 -3.10 2.63
N ILE A 46 2.02 -3.14 1.80
CA ILE A 46 1.90 -3.69 0.45
C ILE A 46 1.45 -5.14 0.52
N PHE A 47 2.19 -5.95 1.27
CA PHE A 47 1.92 -7.38 1.34
C PHE A 47 0.49 -7.63 1.80
N MET A 48 0.07 -6.98 2.90
CA MET A 48 -1.27 -7.18 3.43
C MET A 48 -2.36 -6.61 2.54
N SER A 49 -2.13 -5.47 1.89
CA SER A 49 -3.10 -4.93 0.94
C SER A 49 -3.37 -5.87 -0.23
N VAL A 50 -2.33 -6.53 -0.76
CA VAL A 50 -2.49 -7.52 -1.83
C VAL A 50 -3.27 -8.72 -1.31
N THR A 51 -2.94 -9.23 -0.13
CA THR A 51 -3.66 -10.34 0.51
C THR A 51 -5.15 -10.07 0.62
N PHE A 52 -5.54 -8.93 1.19
CA PHE A 52 -6.95 -8.60 1.38
C PHE A 52 -7.66 -8.32 0.04
N ALA A 53 -6.96 -7.72 -0.94
CA ALA A 53 -7.51 -7.52 -2.28
C ALA A 53 -7.77 -8.87 -3.00
N GLU A 54 -6.83 -9.81 -2.91
CA GLU A 54 -6.97 -11.15 -3.50
C GLU A 54 -8.05 -11.98 -2.81
N ALA A 55 -8.24 -11.78 -1.50
CA ALA A 55 -9.33 -12.37 -0.74
C ALA A 55 -10.71 -11.75 -1.02
N GLY A 56 -10.81 -10.80 -1.96
CA GLY A 56 -12.07 -10.17 -2.35
C GLY A 56 -12.51 -9.01 -1.46
N LEU A 57 -11.60 -8.43 -0.67
CA LEU A 57 -11.82 -7.25 0.17
C LEU A 57 -11.00 -6.03 -0.30
N PRO A 58 -11.39 -5.40 -1.41
CA PRO A 58 -10.66 -4.27 -1.96
C PRO A 58 -10.73 -3.01 -1.06
N GLU A 59 -11.80 -2.82 -0.30
CA GLU A 59 -11.95 -1.68 0.62
C GLU A 59 -10.90 -1.76 1.75
N GLU A 60 -10.75 -2.93 2.36
CA GLU A 60 -9.78 -3.21 3.41
C GLU A 60 -8.34 -3.03 2.90
N ALA A 61 -8.07 -3.49 1.68
CA ALA A 61 -6.76 -3.32 1.05
C ALA A 61 -6.37 -1.84 0.91
N VAL A 62 -7.33 -0.99 0.53
CA VAL A 62 -7.13 0.46 0.43
C VAL A 62 -6.91 1.09 1.80
N GLU A 63 -7.67 0.68 2.81
CA GLU A 63 -7.49 1.13 4.21
C GLU A 63 -6.08 0.79 4.72
N ILE A 64 -5.63 -0.45 4.53
CA ILE A 64 -4.32 -0.95 4.98
C ILE A 64 -3.18 -0.19 4.31
N MET A 65 -3.30 0.12 3.02
CA MET A 65 -2.30 0.95 2.33
C MET A 65 -2.22 2.37 2.89
N ASN A 66 -3.25 2.83 3.60
CA ASN A 66 -3.36 4.19 4.11
C ASN A 66 -3.08 5.21 2.99
N LEU A 67 -3.62 4.93 1.80
CA LEU A 67 -3.57 5.85 0.68
C LEU A 67 -4.51 6.99 1.05
N LYS A 68 -3.95 8.16 1.36
CA LYS A 68 -4.76 9.38 1.28
C LYS A 68 -5.22 9.50 -0.16
N PRO A 69 -6.50 9.82 -0.43
CA PRO A 69 -6.91 10.15 -1.79
C PRO A 69 -5.95 11.23 -2.29
N VAL A 70 -5.34 10.98 -3.45
CA VAL A 70 -4.46 11.96 -4.09
C VAL A 70 -5.31 13.21 -4.27
N LYS A 71 -5.02 14.25 -3.49
CA LYS A 71 -5.62 15.56 -3.70
C LYS A 71 -5.10 16.03 -5.05
N ASN A 72 -5.95 15.97 -6.07
CA ASN A 72 -5.69 16.66 -7.33
C ASN A 72 -5.63 18.15 -6.99
N TYR A 73 -4.42 18.68 -6.79
CA TYR A 73 -4.21 20.10 -6.64
C TYR A 73 -4.56 20.73 -7.99
N GLY A 74 -5.59 21.57 -7.99
CA GLY A 74 -6.12 22.28 -9.16
C GLY A 74 -5.18 23.35 -9.72
N SER A 75 -3.94 22.99 -10.04
CA SER A 75 -3.21 23.58 -11.16
C SER A 75 -3.59 22.78 -12.39
N SER A 76 -3.84 23.43 -13.54
CA SER A 76 -4.00 22.74 -14.82
C SER A 76 -2.95 21.64 -14.92
N ASP A 77 -3.39 20.38 -14.93
CA ASP A 77 -2.49 19.23 -14.90
C ASP A 77 -1.52 19.39 -16.07
N PHE A 78 -0.21 19.24 -15.83
CA PHE A 78 0.78 19.31 -16.90
C PHE A 78 0.36 18.38 -18.05
N LEU A 79 -0.17 17.20 -17.70
CA LEU A 79 -0.72 16.23 -18.65
C LEU A 79 -1.92 16.78 -19.43
N GLU A 80 -2.77 17.60 -18.80
CA GLU A 80 -3.85 18.31 -19.49
C GLU A 80 -3.30 19.38 -20.45
N THR A 81 -2.27 20.11 -20.03
CA THR A 81 -1.62 21.16 -20.83
C THR A 81 -0.98 20.60 -22.11
N ILE A 82 -0.42 19.39 -22.05
CA ILE A 82 0.20 18.72 -23.20
C ILE A 82 -0.75 17.76 -23.92
N GLY A 83 -2.04 17.74 -23.58
CA GLY A 83 -3.06 16.95 -24.27
C GLY A 83 -3.05 15.44 -23.96
N LEU A 84 -2.39 15.02 -22.89
CA LEU A 84 -2.26 13.62 -22.46
C LEU A 84 -3.20 13.26 -21.29
N LYS A 85 -4.24 14.06 -21.05
CA LYS A 85 -5.25 13.80 -20.03
C LYS A 85 -5.89 12.41 -20.22
N GLY A 86 -5.87 11.60 -19.17
CA GLY A 86 -6.47 10.26 -19.17
C GLY A 86 -5.56 9.15 -19.71
N ILE A 87 -4.35 9.46 -20.14
CA ILE A 87 -3.36 8.46 -20.55
C ILE A 87 -2.50 8.09 -19.33
N ARG A 88 -2.34 6.80 -19.04
CA ARG A 88 -1.42 6.31 -18.00
C ARG A 88 0.01 6.42 -18.49
N ILE A 89 0.77 7.38 -17.95
CA ILE A 89 2.17 7.64 -18.33
C ILE A 89 3.00 7.79 -17.06
N THR A 90 4.20 7.22 -17.07
CA THR A 90 5.22 7.46 -16.04
C THR A 90 6.24 8.46 -16.59
N TYR A 91 6.48 9.56 -15.89
CA TYR A 91 7.50 10.54 -16.25
C TYR A 91 8.31 10.97 -15.01
N GLY A 92 9.51 11.47 -15.26
CA GLY A 92 10.37 12.05 -14.23
C GLY A 92 10.85 13.44 -14.66
N THR A 93 10.99 14.35 -13.72
CA THR A 93 11.58 15.67 -13.96
C THR A 93 13.00 15.69 -13.41
N MET A 94 13.95 16.23 -14.15
CA MET A 94 15.32 16.45 -13.67
C MET A 94 15.66 17.94 -13.74
N PRO A 95 16.22 18.53 -12.67
CA PRO A 95 16.72 19.90 -12.73
C PRO A 95 17.88 20.00 -13.72
N ILE A 96 17.89 21.08 -14.50
CA ILE A 96 18.90 21.34 -15.55
C ILE A 96 20.32 21.37 -14.98
N GLU A 97 20.46 21.77 -13.73
CA GLU A 97 21.72 21.80 -12.97
C GLU A 97 22.38 20.41 -12.81
N ALA A 98 21.64 19.32 -13.02
CA ALA A 98 22.17 17.96 -12.96
C ALA A 98 22.65 17.42 -14.33
N ILE A 99 22.59 18.22 -15.40
CA ILE A 99 23.04 17.86 -16.77
C ILE A 99 24.37 18.51 -17.14
N LEU A 100 24.78 19.58 -16.45
CA LEU A 100 26.02 20.33 -16.70
C LEU A 100 27.10 19.98 -15.67
#